data_AF-A0A6J1X5B4-F1
#
_entry.id   AF-A0A6J1X5B4-F1
#
_cell.length_a   1.000
_cell.length_b   1.000
_cell.length_c   1.000
_cell.angle_alpha   90.00
_cell.angle_beta   90.00
_cell.angle_gamma   90.00
#
_symmetry.space_group_name_H-M   'P 1'
#
loop_
_entity.id
_entity.type
_entity.pdbx_description
1 polymer ?
#
loop_
_entity_poly.entity_id
_entity_poly.type
_entity_poly.pdbx_seq_one_letter_code
_entity_poly.pdbx_strand_id
1 'polypeptide(L)'
;MDNLYMKGELLQVHTKNLEVVEGRFYEMNLDKSKISLYNVKELPQSDPTEGICHYYNSEIRDIIKIQESDEQKHLKISQKECEDIIKISKKYIYINQVDRAFHDAIDDLNQYNYIALSTDCANMGRKWQMPFVVMATPQQIYIFDTKVMQYHAFDAGLKKLLESDSPKKIVHDCRKISDCLYHKHNIKLKSVFDTQVGDLIITKNKKGCLPNKVRTLSECLNVYLGLQMNTVQEKLDIVECTERPLAVKIKETLAKNISYLHRLSEIINDEMALPFLRGVEYYVENLRSCDDFKAWELCGKDQQLPKDFKSAIEY
;
A
#
# COMPACT_ATOMS: atom_id res chain seq x y z
N MET A 1 -32.78 -3.10 1.36
CA MET A 1 -32.89 -2.22 2.54
C MET A 1 -31.99 -1.05 2.26
N ASP A 2 -32.57 0.13 2.10
CA ASP A 2 -31.83 1.34 1.75
C ASP A 2 -31.01 1.80 2.96
N ASN A 3 -29.75 1.35 3.02
CA ASN A 3 -28.78 1.90 3.95
C ASN A 3 -28.47 3.32 3.49
N LEU A 4 -28.96 4.30 4.25
CA LEU A 4 -28.83 5.73 3.94
C LEU A 4 -27.35 6.18 3.90
N TYR A 5 -26.47 5.45 4.61
CA TYR A 5 -25.04 5.74 4.78
C TYR A 5 -24.22 4.45 4.72
N MET A 6 -22.99 4.53 4.20
CA MET A 6 -22.02 3.44 4.18
C MET A 6 -21.02 3.58 5.34
N LYS A 7 -20.58 2.46 5.92
CA LYS A 7 -19.61 2.46 7.04
C LYS A 7 -18.34 3.23 6.65
N GLY A 8 -17.96 4.21 7.45
CA GLY A 8 -16.81 5.09 7.23
C GLY A 8 -17.12 6.43 6.55
N GLU A 9 -18.35 6.65 6.04
CA GLU A 9 -18.74 7.93 5.46
C GLU A 9 -18.70 9.05 6.49
N LEU A 10 -18.17 10.22 6.09
CA LEU A 10 -18.08 11.39 6.95
C LEU A 10 -19.45 12.07 7.04
N LEU A 11 -19.98 12.14 8.25
CA LEU A 11 -21.28 12.74 8.55
C LEU A 11 -21.11 13.90 9.52
N GLN A 12 -21.93 14.91 9.33
CA GLN A 12 -22.11 16.02 10.25
C GLN A 12 -23.51 15.95 10.83
N VAL A 13 -23.61 15.69 12.14
CA VAL A 13 -24.85 15.60 12.90
C VAL A 13 -25.08 16.95 13.59
N HIS A 14 -26.20 17.58 13.27
CA HIS A 14 -26.65 18.79 13.94
C HIS A 14 -27.62 18.39 15.06
N THR A 15 -27.31 18.70 16.31
CA THR A 15 -28.21 18.44 17.42
C THR A 15 -29.24 19.56 17.58
N LYS A 16 -30.34 19.27 18.27
CA LYS A 16 -31.36 20.28 18.62
C LYS A 16 -30.82 21.35 19.58
N ASN A 17 -29.74 21.04 20.30
CA ASN A 17 -29.05 21.96 21.20
C ASN A 17 -28.07 22.89 20.46
N LEU A 18 -28.12 22.91 19.12
CA LEU A 18 -27.23 23.70 18.25
C LEU A 18 -25.77 23.23 18.25
N GLU A 19 -25.48 22.04 18.78
CA GLU A 19 -24.16 21.43 18.67
C GLU A 19 -23.98 20.85 17.27
N VAL A 20 -22.77 20.97 16.75
CA VAL A 20 -22.39 20.43 15.44
C VAL A 20 -21.30 19.40 15.67
N VAL A 21 -21.65 18.15 15.40
CA VAL A 21 -20.76 17.01 15.57
C VAL A 21 -20.38 16.47 14.21
N GLU A 22 -19.10 16.24 13.97
CA GLU A 22 -18.61 15.55 12.78
C GLU A 22 -17.99 14.20 13.19
N GLY A 23 -18.31 13.14 12.47
CA GLY A 23 -17.78 11.81 12.76
C GLY A 23 -18.02 10.84 11.61
N ARG A 24 -17.38 9.67 11.67
CA ARG A 24 -17.51 8.64 10.64
C ARG A 24 -18.63 7.66 10.99
N PHE A 25 -19.48 7.36 10.01
CA PHE A 25 -20.59 6.43 10.18
C PHE A 25 -20.10 5.03 10.59
N TYR A 26 -20.60 4.53 11.72
CA TYR A 26 -20.32 3.17 12.18
C TYR A 26 -21.48 2.23 11.84
N GLU A 27 -22.67 2.54 12.36
CA GLU A 27 -23.89 1.77 12.16
C GLU A 27 -25.14 2.61 12.49
N MET A 28 -26.32 2.12 12.09
CA MET A 28 -27.62 2.67 12.47
C MET A 28 -28.58 1.53 12.79
N ASN A 29 -29.41 1.70 13.82
CA ASN A 29 -30.44 0.72 14.16
C ASN A 29 -31.49 0.61 13.03
N LEU A 30 -32.16 -0.55 12.93
CA LEU A 30 -33.18 -0.83 11.90
C LEU A 30 -34.35 0.17 11.92
N ASP A 31 -34.71 0.67 13.11
CA ASP A 31 -35.77 1.65 13.34
C ASP A 31 -35.31 3.11 13.11
N LYS A 32 -34.03 3.31 12.76
CA LYS A 32 -33.38 4.62 12.59
C LYS A 32 -33.45 5.52 13.84
N SER A 33 -33.68 4.94 15.03
CA SER A 33 -33.76 5.70 16.28
C SER A 33 -32.40 6.11 16.83
N LYS A 34 -31.34 5.40 16.43
CA LYS A 34 -29.95 5.60 16.89
C LYS A 34 -28.97 5.51 15.72
N ILE A 35 -28.06 6.48 15.64
CA ILE A 35 -26.89 6.47 14.78
C ILE A 35 -25.62 6.42 15.63
N SER A 36 -24.67 5.59 15.24
CA SER A 36 -23.37 5.47 15.92
C SER A 36 -22.27 6.03 15.01
N LEU A 37 -21.40 6.88 15.56
CA LEU A 37 -20.26 7.48 14.87
C LEU A 37 -18.95 7.17 15.62
N TYR A 38 -17.82 7.13 14.91
CA TYR A 38 -16.48 7.05 15.50
C TYR A 38 -15.59 8.20 14.99
N ASN A 39 -14.45 8.45 15.65
CA ASN A 39 -13.57 9.61 15.40
C ASN A 39 -14.37 10.92 15.43
N VAL A 40 -15.10 11.11 16.52
CA VAL A 40 -16.12 12.14 16.62
C VAL A 40 -15.51 13.43 17.16
N LYS A 41 -15.76 14.55 16.49
CA LYS A 41 -15.35 15.90 16.90
C LYS A 41 -16.56 16.83 16.96
N GLU A 42 -16.68 17.58 18.02
CA GLU A 42 -17.60 18.72 18.16
C GLU A 42 -16.93 20.00 17.64
N LEU A 43 -17.60 20.70 16.72
CA LEU A 43 -17.08 21.94 16.11
C LEU A 43 -17.40 23.15 17.01
N PRO A 44 -16.49 24.15 17.12
CA PRO A 44 -15.40 24.42 16.19
C PRO A 44 -14.01 23.87 16.56
N GLN A 45 -13.75 23.44 17.80
CA GLN A 45 -12.39 23.06 18.26
C GLN A 45 -12.40 22.02 19.40
N SER A 46 -12.84 20.80 19.12
CA SER A 46 -12.56 19.66 20.01
C SER A 46 -11.65 18.65 19.34
N ASP A 47 -10.78 18.03 20.13
CA ASP A 47 -9.99 16.89 19.70
C ASP A 47 -10.93 15.70 19.44
N PRO A 48 -10.68 14.89 18.39
CA PRO A 48 -11.51 13.74 18.10
C PRO A 48 -11.48 12.74 19.25
N THR A 49 -12.66 12.29 19.67
CA THR A 49 -12.79 11.24 20.68
C THR A 49 -12.47 9.88 20.07
N GLU A 50 -11.63 9.10 20.75
CA GLU A 50 -11.20 7.75 20.33
C GLU A 50 -12.28 6.65 20.53
N GLY A 51 -13.54 7.03 20.74
CA GLY A 51 -14.65 6.12 21.03
C GLY A 51 -15.76 6.13 19.99
N ILE A 52 -16.67 5.16 20.11
CA ILE A 52 -17.95 5.18 19.39
C ILE A 52 -18.93 6.05 20.19
N CYS A 53 -19.43 7.13 19.59
CA CYS A 53 -20.48 7.96 20.16
C CYS A 53 -21.83 7.60 19.54
N HIS A 54 -22.89 7.65 20.34
CA HIS A 54 -24.25 7.33 19.93
C HIS A 54 -25.11 8.59 19.98
N TYR A 55 -25.87 8.82 18.92
CA TYR A 55 -26.81 9.93 18.81
C TYR A 55 -28.21 9.39 18.54
N TYR A 56 -29.19 9.91 19.27
CA TYR A 56 -30.57 9.46 19.15
C TYR A 56 -31.37 10.43 18.28
N ASN A 57 -32.30 9.89 17.48
CA ASN A 57 -33.16 10.69 16.60
C ASN A 57 -33.97 11.78 17.35
N SER A 58 -34.23 11.57 18.65
CA SER A 58 -34.85 12.60 19.52
C SER A 58 -33.99 13.85 19.70
N GLU A 59 -32.66 13.72 19.58
CA GLU A 59 -31.66 14.78 19.82
C GLU A 59 -31.13 15.38 18.52
N ILE A 60 -31.29 14.67 17.40
CA ILE A 60 -30.82 15.08 16.08
C ILE A 60 -31.83 16.03 15.43
N ARG A 61 -31.32 17.13 14.87
CA ARG A 61 -32.05 18.06 14.02
C ARG A 61 -31.89 17.71 12.55
N ASP A 62 -30.67 17.42 12.13
CA ASP A 62 -30.35 17.08 10.73
C ASP A 62 -29.02 16.30 10.64
N ILE A 63 -28.81 15.57 9.56
CA ILE A 63 -27.56 14.84 9.26
C ILE A 63 -27.12 15.17 7.83
N ILE A 64 -25.98 15.85 7.72
CA ILE A 64 -25.39 16.24 6.45
C ILE A 64 -24.26 15.26 6.12
N LYS A 65 -24.31 14.66 4.93
CA LYS A 65 -23.20 13.88 4.39
C LYS A 65 -22.16 14.84 3.84
N ILE A 66 -20.97 14.86 4.43
CA ILE A 66 -19.87 15.69 3.93
C ILE A 66 -19.20 14.94 2.79
N GLN A 67 -19.23 15.55 1.60
CA GLN A 67 -18.33 15.14 0.52
C GLN A 67 -16.93 15.61 0.91
N GLU A 68 -16.06 14.67 1.31
CA GLU A 68 -14.64 14.97 1.50
C GLU A 68 -14.11 15.53 0.17
N SER A 69 -13.77 16.83 0.15
CA SER A 69 -12.91 17.37 -0.90
C SER A 69 -11.56 16.66 -0.79
N ASP A 70 -10.99 16.26 -1.92
CA ASP A 70 -9.76 15.45 -2.06
C ASP A 70 -8.47 16.09 -1.45
N GLU A 71 -8.59 17.16 -0.65
CA GLU A 71 -7.52 18.12 -0.39
C GLU A 71 -6.94 18.15 1.04
N GLN A 72 -7.42 17.33 1.98
CA GLN A 72 -6.69 17.07 3.23
C GLN A 72 -6.54 15.57 3.47
N LYS A 73 -5.72 14.94 2.62
CA LYS A 73 -5.31 13.53 2.78
C LYS A 73 -4.41 13.43 4.01
N HIS A 74 -4.98 13.01 5.14
CA HIS A 74 -4.20 12.52 6.27
C HIS A 74 -3.35 11.34 5.79
N LEU A 75 -2.09 11.30 6.23
CA LEU A 75 -1.22 10.15 6.00
C LEU A 75 -1.92 8.89 6.53
N LYS A 76 -1.96 7.82 5.71
CA LYS A 76 -2.47 6.51 6.14
C LYS A 76 -1.41 5.67 6.83
N ILE A 77 -0.16 6.16 6.83
CA ILE A 77 0.97 5.66 7.59
C ILE A 77 1.31 6.66 8.70
N SER A 78 1.97 6.18 9.76
CA SER A 78 2.36 7.08 10.85
C SER A 78 3.41 8.09 10.39
N GLN A 79 3.42 9.29 11.00
CA GLN A 79 4.41 10.31 10.66
C GLN A 79 5.85 9.82 10.92
N LYS A 80 6.08 9.11 12.02
CA LYS A 80 7.37 8.51 12.37
C LYS A 80 7.85 7.54 11.29
N GLU A 81 6.96 6.69 10.81
CA GLU A 81 7.27 5.72 9.75
C GLU A 81 7.67 6.42 8.44
N CYS A 82 6.96 7.48 8.07
CA CYS A 82 7.32 8.30 6.92
C CYS A 82 8.72 8.94 7.08
N GLU A 83 9.01 9.48 8.27
CA GLU A 83 10.32 10.05 8.60
C GLU A 83 11.46 9.00 8.53
N ASP A 84 11.21 7.78 9.01
CA ASP A 84 12.16 6.67 8.94
C ASP A 84 12.45 6.26 7.49
N ILE A 85 11.41 6.15 6.64
CA ILE A 85 11.57 5.86 5.20
C ILE A 85 12.37 6.99 4.50
N ILE A 86 12.08 8.26 4.82
CA ILE A 86 12.84 9.40 4.29
C ILE A 86 14.30 9.33 4.74
N LYS A 87 14.57 8.96 5.99
CA LYS A 87 15.93 8.80 6.51
C LYS A 87 16.69 7.69 5.79
N ILE A 88 16.05 6.56 5.50
CA ILE A 88 16.61 5.47 4.71
C ILE A 88 16.92 5.96 3.28
N SER A 89 16.00 6.71 2.67
CA SER A 89 16.22 7.22 1.30
C SER A 89 17.43 8.14 1.16
N LYS A 90 17.81 8.86 2.23
CA LYS A 90 19.03 9.70 2.27
C LYS A 90 20.32 8.92 2.50
N LYS A 91 20.24 7.64 2.90
CA LYS A 91 21.38 6.77 3.24
C LYS A 91 21.65 5.71 2.17
N TYR A 92 21.24 5.94 0.93
CA TYR A 92 21.49 5.00 -0.17
C TYR A 92 22.99 4.70 -0.32
N ILE A 93 23.32 3.48 -0.75
CA ILE A 93 24.68 3.07 -1.08
C ILE A 93 24.78 2.99 -2.60
N TYR A 94 25.70 3.76 -3.17
CA TYR A 94 25.99 3.76 -4.60
C TYR A 94 27.21 2.87 -4.88
N ILE A 95 27.03 1.87 -5.74
CA ILE A 95 28.00 0.81 -6.03
C ILE A 95 28.30 0.85 -7.52
N ASN A 96 29.55 1.14 -7.89
CA ASN A 96 29.98 1.25 -9.29
C ASN A 96 31.13 0.31 -9.66
N GLN A 97 31.54 -0.56 -8.74
CA GLN A 97 32.54 -1.59 -8.95
C GLN A 97 32.08 -2.89 -8.29
N VAL A 98 32.55 -4.02 -8.81
CA VAL A 98 32.35 -5.33 -8.17
C VAL A 98 33.44 -5.50 -7.13
N ASP A 99 33.22 -4.91 -5.96
CA ASP A 99 34.13 -4.89 -4.82
C ASP A 99 33.46 -5.47 -3.56
N ARG A 100 34.06 -5.23 -2.39
CA ARG A 100 33.49 -5.67 -1.11
C ARG A 100 32.07 -5.11 -0.88
N ALA A 101 31.84 -3.83 -1.19
CA ALA A 101 30.53 -3.22 -0.98
C ALA A 101 29.46 -3.82 -1.90
N PHE A 102 29.84 -4.22 -3.12
CA PHE A 102 28.96 -5.00 -4.00
C PHE A 102 28.56 -6.34 -3.36
N HIS A 103 29.53 -7.12 -2.89
CA HIS A 103 29.26 -8.44 -2.33
C HIS A 103 28.46 -8.34 -1.01
N ASP A 104 28.80 -7.40 -0.14
CA ASP A 104 28.05 -7.12 1.09
C ASP A 104 26.57 -6.77 0.78
N ALA A 105 26.32 -5.99 -0.28
CA ALA A 105 24.96 -5.65 -0.72
C ALA A 105 24.18 -6.86 -1.27
N ILE A 106 24.83 -7.73 -2.05
CA ILE A 106 24.21 -8.97 -2.53
C ILE A 106 23.87 -9.90 -1.36
N ASP A 107 24.78 -10.04 -0.39
CA ASP A 107 24.55 -10.86 0.79
C ASP A 107 23.40 -10.32 1.64
N ASP A 108 23.33 -9.00 1.87
CA ASP A 108 22.20 -8.35 2.55
C ASP A 108 20.87 -8.60 1.82
N LEU A 109 20.81 -8.37 0.50
CA LEU A 109 19.60 -8.59 -0.29
C LEU A 109 19.10 -10.05 -0.22
N ASN A 110 20.01 -11.03 -0.12
CA ASN A 110 19.66 -12.45 -0.02
C ASN A 110 19.15 -12.87 1.37
N GLN A 111 19.33 -12.05 2.41
CA GLN A 111 18.82 -12.34 3.76
C GLN A 111 17.32 -12.12 3.91
N TYR A 112 16.71 -11.36 3.00
CA TYR A 112 15.28 -11.03 3.06
C TYR A 112 14.43 -11.97 2.20
N ASN A 113 13.16 -12.13 2.58
CA ASN A 113 12.19 -12.85 1.74
C ASN A 113 11.65 -11.98 0.59
N TYR A 114 11.69 -10.67 0.78
CA TYR A 114 11.23 -9.68 -0.18
C TYR A 114 12.28 -8.58 -0.34
N ILE A 115 12.53 -8.17 -1.58
CA ILE A 115 13.35 -7.01 -1.92
C ILE A 115 12.58 -6.16 -2.94
N ALA A 116 12.71 -4.85 -2.87
CA ALA A 116 12.14 -3.94 -3.86
C ALA A 116 13.09 -3.81 -5.06
N LEU A 117 12.52 -3.68 -6.26
CA LEU A 117 13.23 -3.44 -7.51
C LEU A 117 12.55 -2.27 -8.25
N SER A 118 13.29 -1.18 -8.47
CA SER A 118 12.76 0.00 -9.19
C SER A 118 12.66 -0.25 -10.70
N THR A 119 11.66 0.36 -11.33
CA THR A 119 11.44 0.34 -12.79
C THR A 119 11.94 1.59 -13.51
N ASP A 120 12.43 2.60 -12.78
CA ASP A 120 12.83 3.93 -13.29
C ASP A 120 13.78 3.86 -14.49
N CYS A 121 14.62 2.83 -14.55
CA CYS A 121 15.72 2.67 -15.51
C CYS A 121 15.34 1.80 -16.72
N ALA A 122 14.13 1.21 -16.72
CA ALA A 122 13.66 0.29 -17.74
C ALA A 122 12.54 0.87 -18.62
N ASN A 123 12.31 2.19 -18.56
CA ASN A 123 11.19 2.87 -19.21
C ASN A 123 11.05 2.66 -20.72
N MET A 124 12.13 2.28 -21.41
CA MET A 124 12.17 1.99 -22.85
C MET A 124 12.20 0.48 -23.19
N GLY A 125 12.08 -0.42 -22.21
CA GLY A 125 12.09 -1.87 -22.41
C GLY A 125 13.32 -2.35 -23.19
N ARG A 126 13.11 -3.23 -24.18
CA ARG A 126 14.14 -3.78 -25.08
C ARG A 126 14.82 -2.77 -26.01
N LYS A 127 14.49 -1.48 -25.96
CA LYS A 127 15.20 -0.47 -26.77
C LYS A 127 16.44 0.07 -26.07
N TRP A 128 16.55 -0.12 -24.75
CA TRP A 128 17.55 0.57 -23.94
C TRP A 128 18.19 -0.34 -22.91
N GLN A 129 19.51 -0.24 -22.74
CA GLN A 129 20.21 -0.91 -21.65
C GLN A 129 20.09 -0.09 -20.37
N MET A 130 19.71 -0.73 -19.27
CA MET A 130 19.60 -0.07 -17.98
C MET A 130 20.95 0.53 -17.53
N PRO A 131 21.03 1.85 -17.30
CA PRO A 131 22.27 2.50 -16.84
C PRO A 131 22.58 2.23 -15.37
N PHE A 132 21.57 1.80 -14.60
CA PHE A 132 21.67 1.40 -13.21
C PHE A 132 20.56 0.39 -12.88
N VAL A 133 20.76 -0.39 -11.83
CA VAL A 133 19.76 -1.24 -11.17
C VAL A 133 19.59 -0.71 -9.75
N VAL A 134 18.36 -0.46 -9.33
CA VAL A 134 18.08 0.04 -7.97
C VAL A 134 17.25 -0.99 -7.24
N MET A 135 17.75 -1.44 -6.09
CA MET A 135 17.08 -2.40 -5.24
C MET A 135 17.09 -1.91 -3.80
N ALA A 136 16.14 -2.37 -3.00
CA ALA A 136 16.09 -2.04 -1.59
C ALA A 136 15.66 -3.22 -0.74
N THR A 137 16.26 -3.33 0.44
CA THR A 137 15.68 -4.04 1.59
C THR A 137 14.80 -3.05 2.37
N PRO A 138 14.06 -3.49 3.40
CA PRO A 138 13.35 -2.57 4.28
C PRO A 138 14.26 -1.56 4.99
N GLN A 139 15.58 -1.82 5.09
CA GLN A 139 16.51 -1.00 5.86
C GLN A 139 17.54 -0.24 5.00
N GLN A 140 17.79 -0.67 3.76
CA GLN A 140 18.86 -0.14 2.94
C GLN A 140 18.48 -0.10 1.45
N ILE A 141 18.89 0.98 0.78
CA ILE A 141 18.75 1.15 -0.68
C ILE A 141 20.12 1.04 -1.34
N TYR A 142 20.19 0.29 -2.44
CA TYR A 142 21.38 0.07 -3.24
C TYR A 142 21.17 0.54 -4.67
N ILE A 143 22.09 1.35 -5.18
CA ILE A 143 22.12 1.82 -6.57
C ILE A 143 23.35 1.19 -7.23
N PHE A 144 23.14 0.16 -8.04
CA PHE A 144 24.18 -0.52 -8.80
C PHE A 144 24.36 0.17 -10.16
N ASP A 145 25.54 0.73 -10.41
CA ASP A 145 25.88 1.35 -11.69
C ASP A 145 26.24 0.30 -12.74
N THR A 146 25.21 -0.25 -13.38
CA THR A 146 25.36 -1.24 -14.44
C THR A 146 25.90 -0.66 -15.74
N LYS A 147 25.93 0.66 -15.92
CA LYS A 147 26.65 1.26 -17.05
C LYS A 147 28.16 1.11 -16.89
N VAL A 148 28.67 1.34 -15.68
CA VAL A 148 30.10 1.21 -15.38
C VAL A 148 30.51 -0.26 -15.28
N MET A 149 29.78 -1.06 -14.50
CA MET A 149 30.13 -2.47 -14.27
C MET A 149 29.76 -3.38 -15.45
N GLN A 150 28.82 -2.95 -16.30
CA GLN A 150 28.32 -3.71 -17.45
C GLN A 150 27.84 -5.11 -17.04
N TYR A 151 28.17 -6.13 -17.82
CA TYR A 151 27.75 -7.51 -17.58
C TYR A 151 28.36 -8.11 -16.29
N HIS A 152 29.51 -7.61 -15.82
CA HIS A 152 30.19 -8.14 -14.63
C HIS A 152 29.34 -8.06 -13.37
N ALA A 153 28.52 -7.01 -13.21
CA ALA A 153 27.60 -6.91 -12.07
C ALA A 153 26.53 -8.01 -12.09
N PHE A 154 26.10 -8.42 -13.28
CA PHE A 154 25.11 -9.48 -13.43
C PHE A 154 25.71 -10.86 -13.15
N ASP A 155 26.89 -11.14 -13.70
CA ASP A 155 27.60 -12.40 -13.48
C ASP A 155 28.07 -12.56 -12.02
N ALA A 156 28.39 -11.45 -11.34
CA ALA A 156 28.83 -11.46 -9.96
C ALA A 156 27.71 -11.67 -8.93
N GLY A 157 26.44 -11.64 -9.32
CA GLY A 157 25.34 -11.98 -8.41
C GLY A 157 23.95 -11.44 -8.77
N LEU A 158 23.85 -10.29 -9.44
CA LEU A 158 22.55 -9.67 -9.71
C LEU A 158 21.65 -10.57 -10.57
N LYS A 159 22.22 -11.30 -11.54
CA LYS A 159 21.44 -12.24 -12.36
C LYS A 159 20.81 -13.34 -11.51
N LYS A 160 21.62 -14.00 -10.69
CA LYS A 160 21.14 -15.08 -9.80
C LYS A 160 20.01 -14.58 -8.89
N LEU A 161 20.17 -13.39 -8.32
CA LEU A 161 19.17 -12.76 -7.43
C LEU A 161 17.84 -12.46 -8.17
N LEU A 162 17.91 -11.92 -9.39
CA LEU A 162 16.73 -11.57 -10.19
C LEU A 162 16.01 -12.80 -10.77
N GLU A 163 16.74 -13.89 -11.01
CA GLU A 163 16.20 -15.17 -11.51
C GLU A 163 15.81 -16.16 -10.40
N SER A 164 16.06 -15.85 -9.12
CA SER A 164 15.73 -16.76 -8.03
C SER A 164 14.24 -16.76 -7.68
N ASP A 165 13.79 -17.85 -7.05
CA ASP A 165 12.45 -17.94 -6.46
C ASP A 165 12.34 -17.18 -5.13
N SER A 166 13.47 -16.97 -4.43
CA SER A 166 13.59 -16.16 -3.23
C SER A 166 14.93 -15.38 -3.23
N PRO A 167 14.96 -14.07 -2.94
CA PRO A 167 13.83 -13.23 -2.54
C PRO A 167 12.80 -12.99 -3.65
N LYS A 168 11.55 -12.70 -3.24
CA LYS A 168 10.54 -12.11 -4.12
C LYS A 168 10.89 -10.66 -4.43
N LYS A 169 10.76 -10.26 -5.69
CA LYS A 169 11.01 -8.89 -6.16
C LYS A 169 9.70 -8.11 -6.12
N ILE A 170 9.59 -7.14 -5.22
CA ILE A 170 8.50 -6.17 -5.17
C ILE A 170 8.74 -5.15 -6.28
N VAL A 171 7.77 -4.99 -7.16
CA VAL A 171 7.82 -4.08 -8.30
C VAL A 171 6.50 -3.31 -8.41
N HIS A 172 6.52 -2.15 -9.03
CA HIS A 172 5.31 -1.50 -9.53
C HIS A 172 5.34 -1.51 -11.06
N ASP A 173 4.43 -2.27 -11.67
CA ASP A 173 4.39 -2.52 -13.12
C ASP A 173 5.67 -3.16 -13.68
N CYS A 174 5.78 -4.47 -13.56
CA CYS A 174 6.97 -5.20 -13.96
C CYS A 174 7.13 -5.39 -15.49
N ARG A 175 6.18 -4.93 -16.32
CA ARG A 175 6.13 -5.25 -17.76
C ARG A 175 7.40 -4.81 -18.49
N LYS A 176 7.79 -3.54 -18.33
CA LYS A 176 8.93 -2.96 -19.05
C LYS A 176 10.28 -3.44 -18.50
N ILE A 177 10.39 -3.60 -17.19
CA ILE A 177 11.62 -4.10 -16.57
C ILE A 177 11.87 -5.56 -16.94
N SER A 178 10.82 -6.40 -16.99
CA SER A 178 10.93 -7.77 -17.47
C SER A 178 11.41 -7.83 -18.93
N ASP A 179 10.82 -7.03 -19.82
CA ASP A 179 11.22 -6.92 -21.23
C ASP A 179 12.69 -6.46 -21.39
N CYS A 180 13.10 -5.45 -20.61
CA CYS A 180 14.46 -4.93 -20.63
C CYS A 180 15.48 -5.97 -20.14
N LEU A 181 15.26 -6.55 -18.94
CA LEU A 181 16.13 -7.56 -18.34
C LEU A 181 16.34 -8.75 -19.27
N TYR A 182 15.27 -9.24 -19.90
CA TYR A 182 15.35 -10.39 -20.79
C TYR A 182 16.14 -10.06 -22.06
N HIS A 183 15.76 -9.00 -22.78
CA HIS A 183 16.32 -8.73 -24.10
C HIS A 183 17.66 -7.99 -24.11
N LYS A 184 18.03 -7.30 -23.01
CA LYS A 184 19.28 -6.54 -22.93
C LYS A 184 20.33 -7.14 -22.03
N HIS A 185 19.91 -7.91 -21.04
CA HIS A 185 20.81 -8.46 -20.03
C HIS A 185 20.73 -9.99 -19.96
N ASN A 186 19.87 -10.63 -20.75
CA ASN A 186 19.65 -12.09 -20.75
C ASN A 186 19.29 -12.61 -19.34
N ILE A 187 18.37 -11.92 -18.68
CA ILE A 187 17.89 -12.21 -17.32
C ILE A 187 16.39 -12.48 -17.38
N LYS A 188 15.96 -13.64 -16.88
CA LYS A 188 14.55 -14.02 -16.75
C LYS A 188 14.04 -13.65 -15.35
N LEU A 189 13.50 -12.44 -15.22
CA LEU A 189 12.91 -11.99 -13.95
C LEU A 189 11.86 -13.01 -13.45
N LYS A 190 12.03 -13.51 -12.23
CA LYS A 190 11.15 -14.49 -11.58
C LYS A 190 10.71 -14.03 -10.21
N SER A 191 9.65 -14.64 -9.68
CA SER A 191 9.16 -14.44 -8.31
C SER A 191 8.92 -12.96 -7.98
N VAL A 192 7.87 -12.39 -8.56
CA VAL A 192 7.54 -10.96 -8.46
C VAL A 192 6.27 -10.75 -7.64
N PHE A 193 6.29 -9.77 -6.74
CA PHE A 193 5.10 -9.16 -6.15
C PHE A 193 4.86 -7.82 -6.86
N ASP A 194 3.82 -7.73 -7.70
CA ASP A 194 3.52 -6.50 -8.43
C ASP A 194 2.42 -5.70 -7.75
N THR A 195 2.77 -4.52 -7.24
CA THR A 195 1.84 -3.62 -6.54
C THR A 195 0.74 -3.06 -7.46
N GLN A 196 0.99 -2.90 -8.76
CA GLN A 196 -0.06 -2.49 -9.71
C GLN A 196 -1.06 -3.63 -9.96
N VAL A 197 -0.60 -4.88 -9.97
CA VAL A 197 -1.50 -6.04 -10.03
C VAL A 197 -2.32 -6.15 -8.75
N GLY A 198 -1.71 -5.95 -7.58
CA GLY A 198 -2.43 -5.95 -6.30
C GLY A 198 -3.53 -4.89 -6.25
N ASP A 199 -3.26 -3.67 -6.74
CA ASP A 199 -4.24 -2.59 -6.90
C ASP A 199 -5.46 -3.01 -7.75
N LEU A 200 -5.21 -3.69 -8.86
CA LEU A 200 -6.27 -4.20 -9.74
C LEU A 200 -7.12 -5.28 -9.07
N ILE A 201 -6.51 -6.19 -8.30
CA ILE A 201 -7.23 -7.22 -7.54
C ILE A 201 -8.10 -6.58 -6.46
N ILE A 202 -7.56 -5.63 -5.69
CA ILE A 202 -8.31 -4.89 -4.67
C ILE A 202 -9.49 -4.16 -5.32
N THR A 203 -9.25 -3.49 -6.45
CA THR A 203 -10.31 -2.75 -7.16
C THR A 203 -11.40 -3.68 -7.67
N LYS A 204 -11.03 -4.83 -8.25
CA LYS A 204 -11.97 -5.85 -8.72
C LYS A 204 -12.81 -6.40 -7.57
N ASN A 205 -12.19 -6.71 -6.43
CA ASN A 205 -12.91 -7.26 -5.28
C ASN A 205 -13.86 -6.22 -4.66
N LYS A 206 -13.47 -4.94 -4.62
CA LYS A 206 -14.31 -3.83 -4.12
C LYS A 206 -15.47 -3.46 -5.05
N LYS A 207 -15.25 -3.47 -6.38
CA LYS A 207 -16.23 -2.95 -7.37
C LYS A 207 -16.95 -4.04 -8.18
N GLY A 208 -16.52 -5.29 -8.07
CA GLY A 208 -16.99 -6.40 -8.91
C GLY A 208 -16.44 -6.41 -10.34
N CYS A 209 -15.74 -5.35 -10.79
CA CYS A 209 -15.17 -5.26 -12.14
C CYS A 209 -13.78 -4.59 -12.13
N LEU A 210 -12.99 -4.85 -13.18
CA LEU A 210 -11.69 -4.23 -13.38
C LEU A 210 -11.82 -2.81 -13.99
N PRO A 211 -10.93 -1.87 -13.62
CA PRO A 211 -10.91 -0.55 -14.22
C PRO A 211 -10.33 -0.57 -15.65
N ASN A 212 -10.67 0.45 -16.45
CA ASN A 212 -10.14 0.62 -17.81
C ASN A 212 -8.71 1.18 -17.85
N LYS A 213 -8.23 1.72 -16.72
CA LYS A 213 -6.88 2.31 -16.57
C LYS A 213 -6.24 1.75 -15.30
N VAL A 214 -4.93 1.56 -15.36
CA VAL A 214 -4.10 1.18 -14.21
C VAL A 214 -3.61 2.43 -13.49
N ARG A 215 -3.38 2.33 -12.18
CA ARG A 215 -2.78 3.41 -11.39
C ARG A 215 -1.26 3.45 -11.56
N THR A 216 -0.69 4.65 -11.56
CA THR A 216 0.76 4.83 -11.47
C THR A 216 1.25 4.58 -10.03
N LEU A 217 2.58 4.50 -9.86
CA LEU A 217 3.17 4.37 -8.53
C LEU A 217 2.75 5.53 -7.63
N SER A 218 2.75 6.76 -8.16
CA SER A 218 2.37 7.93 -7.38
C SER A 218 0.89 7.89 -6.95
N GLU A 219 0.00 7.47 -7.86
CA GLU A 219 -1.42 7.29 -7.55
C GLU A 219 -1.62 6.22 -6.48
N CYS A 220 -0.91 5.09 -6.55
CA CYS A 220 -0.97 4.07 -5.51
C CYS A 220 -0.40 4.56 -4.17
N LEU A 221 0.73 5.26 -4.15
CA LEU A 221 1.27 5.85 -2.92
C LEU A 221 0.29 6.84 -2.28
N ASN A 222 -0.41 7.63 -3.08
CA ASN A 222 -1.45 8.52 -2.60
C ASN A 222 -2.64 7.74 -2.02
N VAL A 223 -3.17 6.77 -2.77
CA VAL A 223 -4.37 6.00 -2.38
C VAL A 223 -4.12 5.15 -1.13
N TYR A 224 -2.97 4.47 -1.06
CA TYR A 224 -2.70 3.48 -0.01
C TYR A 224 -1.95 4.07 1.18
N LEU A 225 -1.06 5.05 0.98
CA LEU A 225 -0.23 5.61 2.06
C LEU A 225 -0.61 7.07 2.42
N GLY A 226 -1.47 7.72 1.63
CA GLY A 226 -1.83 9.13 1.85
C GLY A 226 -0.75 10.13 1.45
N LEU A 227 0.26 9.70 0.67
CA LEU A 227 1.37 10.55 0.26
C LEU A 227 0.97 11.53 -0.87
N GLN A 228 1.67 12.65 -0.99
CA GLN A 228 1.40 13.62 -2.06
C GLN A 228 1.75 13.05 -3.45
N MET A 229 1.02 13.48 -4.49
CA MET A 229 1.19 13.01 -5.88
C MET A 229 2.55 13.34 -6.50
N ASN A 230 3.33 14.23 -5.90
CA ASN A 230 4.69 14.61 -6.30
C ASN A 230 5.77 13.94 -5.44
N THR A 231 5.40 12.95 -4.62
CA THR A 231 6.35 12.25 -3.74
C THR A 231 7.43 11.56 -4.56
N VAL A 232 7.05 10.90 -5.65
CA VAL A 232 7.98 10.25 -6.60
C VAL A 232 8.06 11.03 -7.90
N GLN A 233 9.21 10.94 -8.57
CA GLN A 233 9.44 11.59 -9.86
C GLN A 233 9.45 10.52 -10.97
N GLU A 234 8.37 10.43 -11.75
CA GLU A 234 8.20 9.40 -12.78
C GLU A 234 9.11 9.61 -14.01
N LYS A 235 9.58 10.84 -14.24
CA LYS A 235 10.40 11.21 -15.39
C LYS A 235 11.79 11.64 -14.94
N LEU A 236 12.76 10.76 -15.19
CA LEU A 236 14.18 11.06 -15.09
C LEU A 236 14.71 11.56 -16.44
N ASP A 237 15.67 12.48 -16.38
CA ASP A 237 16.38 12.93 -17.58
C ASP A 237 17.27 11.81 -18.11
N ILE A 238 17.02 11.38 -19.35
CA ILE A 238 17.71 10.26 -19.98
C ILE A 238 19.20 10.57 -20.17
N VAL A 239 19.54 11.82 -20.51
CA VAL A 239 20.93 12.24 -20.74
C VAL A 239 21.68 12.20 -19.42
N GLU A 240 21.15 12.85 -18.37
CA GLU A 240 21.78 12.84 -17.03
C GLU A 240 21.93 11.41 -16.47
N CYS A 241 20.97 10.51 -16.74
CA CYS A 241 21.06 9.11 -16.33
C CYS A 241 22.25 8.36 -16.96
N THR A 242 22.76 8.85 -18.10
CA THR A 242 23.89 8.25 -18.81
C THR A 242 25.22 8.91 -18.53
N GLU A 243 25.25 10.14 -18.05
CA GLU A 243 26.50 10.84 -17.77
C GLU A 243 27.21 10.28 -16.54
N ARG A 244 28.54 10.38 -16.54
CA ARG A 244 29.39 9.95 -15.41
C ARG A 244 30.40 11.05 -15.07
N PRO A 245 30.64 11.35 -13.77
CA PRO A 245 30.04 10.70 -12.58
C PRO A 245 28.52 10.94 -12.48
N LEU A 246 27.78 9.95 -11.95
CA LEU A 246 26.32 10.06 -11.86
C LEU A 246 25.93 11.18 -10.89
N ALA A 247 25.13 12.13 -11.38
CA ALA A 247 24.72 13.30 -10.61
C ALA A 247 24.05 12.92 -9.28
N VAL A 248 24.37 13.65 -8.22
CA VAL A 248 23.83 13.42 -6.86
C VAL A 248 22.30 13.48 -6.87
N LYS A 249 21.74 14.47 -7.56
CA LYS A 249 20.30 14.65 -7.75
C LYS A 249 19.63 13.39 -8.33
N ILE A 250 20.22 12.75 -9.33
CA ILE A 250 19.67 11.53 -9.92
C ILE A 250 19.68 10.39 -8.90
N LYS A 251 20.78 10.22 -8.14
CA LYS A 251 20.86 9.19 -7.09
C LYS A 251 19.81 9.40 -5.99
N GLU A 252 19.62 10.64 -5.56
CA GLU A 252 18.59 11.00 -4.57
C GLU A 252 17.18 10.72 -5.11
N THR A 253 16.90 11.05 -6.37
CA THR A 253 15.60 10.74 -6.99
C THR A 253 15.36 9.23 -7.06
N LEU A 254 16.37 8.45 -7.49
CA LEU A 254 16.27 6.99 -7.55
C LEU A 254 15.98 6.37 -6.17
N ALA A 255 16.69 6.84 -5.14
CA ALA A 255 16.47 6.39 -3.77
C ALA A 255 15.07 6.79 -3.26
N LYS A 256 14.61 8.00 -3.57
CA LYS A 256 13.27 8.46 -3.20
C LYS A 256 12.18 7.62 -3.86
N ASN A 257 12.30 7.34 -5.17
CA ASN A 257 11.30 6.62 -5.94
C ASN A 257 11.04 5.19 -5.43
N ILE A 258 12.07 4.49 -4.96
CA ILE A 258 11.93 3.11 -4.45
C ILE A 258 11.59 3.04 -2.96
N SER A 259 11.82 4.12 -2.20
CA SER A 259 11.81 4.11 -0.73
C SER A 259 10.51 3.59 -0.08
N TYR A 260 9.36 3.86 -0.69
CA TYR A 260 8.05 3.44 -0.17
C TYR A 260 7.57 2.10 -0.71
N LEU A 261 8.32 1.44 -1.60
CA LEU A 261 7.80 0.28 -2.35
C LEU A 261 7.59 -0.94 -1.45
N HIS A 262 8.45 -1.15 -0.45
CA HIS A 262 8.23 -2.16 0.60
C HIS A 262 6.93 -1.92 1.34
N ARG A 263 6.77 -0.73 1.92
CA ARG A 263 5.57 -0.41 2.70
C ARG A 263 4.29 -0.45 1.87
N LEU A 264 4.34 0.04 0.64
CA LEU A 264 3.23 -0.05 -0.30
C LEU A 264 2.81 -1.52 -0.53
N SER A 265 3.77 -2.43 -0.69
CA SER A 265 3.48 -3.84 -0.91
C SER A 265 2.84 -4.52 0.29
N GLU A 266 3.25 -4.17 1.50
CA GLU A 266 2.66 -4.68 2.74
C GLU A 266 1.19 -4.25 2.85
N ILE A 267 0.92 -2.96 2.68
CA ILE A 267 -0.46 -2.42 2.74
C ILE A 267 -1.32 -3.03 1.63
N ILE A 268 -0.80 -3.19 0.42
CA ILE A 268 -1.53 -3.84 -0.68
C ILE A 268 -1.80 -5.31 -0.37
N ASN A 269 -0.84 -6.03 0.23
CA ASN A 269 -1.03 -7.42 0.63
C ASN A 269 -2.13 -7.55 1.71
N ASP A 270 -2.09 -6.68 2.72
CA ASP A 270 -3.09 -6.66 3.80
C ASP A 270 -4.48 -6.30 3.24
N GLU A 271 -4.56 -5.30 2.37
CA GLU A 271 -5.81 -4.92 1.71
C GLU A 271 -6.35 -6.05 0.84
N MET A 272 -5.52 -6.78 0.09
CA MET A 272 -5.96 -7.97 -0.68
C MET A 272 -6.49 -9.08 0.23
N ALA A 273 -5.90 -9.24 1.42
CA ALA A 273 -6.28 -10.26 2.39
C ALA A 273 -7.46 -9.84 3.28
N LEU A 274 -7.94 -8.59 3.21
CA LEU A 274 -8.94 -8.03 4.11
C LEU A 274 -10.23 -8.86 4.22
N PRO A 275 -10.84 -9.38 3.13
CA PRO A 275 -12.01 -10.26 3.23
C PRO A 275 -11.72 -11.53 4.04
N PHE A 276 -10.53 -12.11 3.86
CA PHE A 276 -10.10 -13.27 4.61
C PHE A 276 -9.94 -12.92 6.10
N LEU A 277 -9.27 -11.82 6.43
CA LEU A 277 -9.06 -11.39 7.82
C LEU A 277 -10.39 -11.11 8.54
N ARG A 278 -11.32 -10.39 7.90
CA ARG A 278 -12.67 -10.16 8.46
C ARG A 278 -13.43 -11.47 8.66
N GLY A 279 -13.28 -12.42 7.73
CA GLY A 279 -13.85 -13.75 7.87
C GLY A 279 -13.30 -14.51 9.08
N VAL A 280 -11.98 -14.43 9.30
CA VAL A 280 -11.33 -15.04 10.48
C VAL A 280 -11.80 -14.37 11.77
N GLU A 281 -11.83 -13.03 11.83
CA GLU A 281 -12.35 -12.29 13.00
C GLU A 281 -13.80 -12.68 13.32
N TYR A 282 -14.63 -12.81 12.28
CA TYR A 282 -16.00 -13.27 12.44
C TYR A 282 -16.05 -14.68 13.05
N TYR A 283 -15.21 -15.61 12.58
CA TYR A 283 -15.12 -16.96 13.16
C TYR A 283 -14.65 -16.94 14.62
N VAL A 284 -13.69 -16.08 14.96
CA VAL A 284 -13.18 -15.92 16.33
C VAL A 284 -14.30 -15.46 17.28
N GLU A 285 -15.16 -14.54 16.83
CA GLU A 285 -16.27 -14.01 17.66
C GLU A 285 -17.52 -14.89 17.63
N ASN A 286 -17.70 -15.74 16.62
CA ASN A 286 -18.98 -16.39 16.33
C ASN A 286 -19.60 -17.13 17.53
N LEU A 287 -18.78 -17.91 18.25
CA LEU A 287 -19.19 -18.59 19.48
C LEU A 287 -18.87 -17.76 20.72
N ARG A 288 -17.68 -17.15 20.75
CA ARG A 288 -17.12 -16.48 21.93
C ARG A 288 -17.96 -15.30 22.42
N SER A 289 -18.63 -14.60 21.52
CA SER A 289 -19.47 -13.44 21.84
C SER A 289 -20.92 -13.78 22.17
N CYS A 290 -21.33 -15.04 22.05
CA CYS A 290 -22.69 -15.49 22.33
C CYS A 290 -22.90 -15.81 23.82
N ASP A 291 -24.16 -15.77 24.27
CA ASP A 291 -24.56 -16.39 25.53
C ASP A 291 -24.44 -17.93 25.48
N ASP A 292 -24.41 -18.59 26.64
CA ASP A 292 -24.20 -20.04 26.76
C ASP A 292 -25.21 -20.88 25.95
N PHE A 293 -26.47 -20.43 25.89
CA PHE A 293 -27.52 -21.16 25.17
C PHE A 293 -27.26 -21.13 23.66
N LYS A 294 -26.99 -19.93 23.12
CA LYS A 294 -26.71 -19.73 21.70
C LYS A 294 -25.36 -20.33 21.30
N ALA A 295 -24.35 -20.25 22.15
CA ALA A 295 -23.06 -20.90 21.93
C ALA A 295 -23.22 -22.42 21.83
N TRP A 296 -23.98 -23.03 22.75
CA TRP A 296 -24.27 -24.47 22.70
C TRP A 296 -25.05 -24.88 21.44
N GLU A 297 -26.06 -24.09 21.04
CA GLU A 297 -26.82 -24.33 19.81
C GLU A 297 -25.90 -24.31 18.56
N LEU A 298 -25.01 -23.32 18.47
CA LEU A 298 -24.09 -23.15 17.35
C LEU A 298 -23.01 -24.24 17.29
N CYS A 299 -22.57 -24.78 18.43
CA CYS A 299 -21.69 -25.96 18.46
C CYS A 299 -22.29 -27.17 17.75
N GLY A 300 -23.62 -27.31 17.74
CA GLY A 300 -24.32 -28.38 17.00
C GLY A 300 -24.47 -28.13 15.49
N LYS A 301 -23.96 -27.00 14.98
CA LYS A 301 -24.09 -26.54 13.58
C LYS A 301 -22.75 -26.17 12.95
N ASP A 302 -21.65 -26.75 13.42
CA ASP A 302 -20.27 -26.48 12.97
C ASP A 302 -20.03 -26.66 11.47
N GLN A 303 -20.80 -27.53 10.80
CA GLN A 303 -20.73 -27.73 9.34
C GLN A 303 -21.47 -26.65 8.53
N GLN A 304 -22.20 -25.74 9.18
CA GLN A 304 -22.95 -24.68 8.50
C GLN A 304 -22.14 -23.38 8.46
N LEU A 305 -22.23 -22.66 7.35
CA LEU A 305 -21.68 -21.32 7.27
C LEU A 305 -22.39 -20.41 8.28
N PRO A 306 -21.66 -19.64 9.09
CA PRO A 306 -22.31 -18.68 9.97
C PRO A 306 -23.14 -17.65 9.21
N LYS A 307 -24.30 -17.28 9.78
CA LYS A 307 -25.36 -16.52 9.08
C LYS A 307 -24.87 -15.22 8.45
N ASP A 308 -24.01 -14.47 9.13
CA ASP A 308 -23.56 -13.14 8.68
C ASP A 308 -22.14 -13.16 8.11
N PHE A 309 -21.56 -14.35 7.87
CA PHE A 309 -20.21 -14.46 7.32
C PHE A 309 -20.08 -13.77 5.96
N LYS A 310 -21.11 -13.88 5.10
CA LYS A 310 -21.13 -13.24 3.78
C LYS A 310 -20.97 -11.73 3.89
N SER A 311 -21.73 -11.10 4.79
CA SER A 311 -21.66 -9.66 5.04
C SER A 311 -20.33 -9.25 5.69
N ALA A 312 -19.71 -10.13 6.49
CA ALA A 312 -18.42 -9.85 7.10
C ALA A 312 -17.27 -9.77 6.07
N ILE A 313 -17.33 -10.56 5.00
CA ILE A 313 -16.27 -10.63 3.99
C ILE A 313 -16.50 -9.72 2.77
N GLU A 314 -17.67 -9.08 2.68
CA GLU A 314 -17.92 -8.06 1.65
C GLU A 314 -17.02 -6.84 1.86
N TYR A 315 -16.60 -6.23 0.75
CA TYR A 315 -15.71 -5.07 0.76
C TYR A 315 -16.43 -3.77 1.07
#